data_AF-A0A914P257-F1
#
_entry.id   AF-A0A914P257-F1
#
_cell.length_a   1.000
_cell.length_b   1.000
_cell.length_c   1.000
_cell.angle_alpha   90.00
_cell.angle_beta   90.00
_cell.angle_gamma   90.00
#
_symmetry.space_group_name_H-M   'P 1'
#
loop_
_entity.id
_entity.type
_entity.pdbx_description
1 polymer ?
#
loop_
_entity_poly.entity_id
_entity_poly.type
_entity_poly.pdbx_seq_one_letter_code
_entity_poly.pdbx_strand_id
1 'polypeptide(L)'
;MQLQLHSNTAPNEDTWAFKPIGSPFPDNPVKVLGQQNMYVALWYKNGKPVHGYAWNDAGVVQASFPYGKAELTGKVDLGGMIQ
;
A
#
# COMPACT_ATOMS: atom_id res chain seq x y z
N MET A 1 -5.31 46.17 3.66
CA MET A 1 -5.75 44.86 4.20
C MET A 1 -6.12 43.99 3.00
N GLN A 2 -5.18 43.20 2.47
CA GLN A 2 -5.48 42.28 1.36
C GLN A 2 -6.08 41.00 1.94
N LEU A 3 -7.30 40.69 1.53
CA LEU A 3 -7.92 39.40 1.83
C LEU A 3 -7.16 38.32 1.07
N GLN A 4 -6.51 37.43 1.81
CA GLN A 4 -5.84 36.27 1.24
C GLN A 4 -6.92 35.29 0.76
N LEU A 5 -7.20 35.31 -0.54
CA LEU A 5 -8.06 34.34 -1.21
C LEU A 5 -7.35 32.98 -1.12
N HIS A 6 -7.79 32.12 -0.21
CA HIS A 6 -7.39 30.71 -0.24
C HIS A 6 -7.92 30.12 -1.55
N SER A 7 -7.02 29.80 -2.47
CA SER A 7 -7.36 29.03 -3.66
C SER A 7 -8.03 27.74 -3.21
N ASN A 8 -9.31 27.55 -3.58
CA ASN A 8 -10.00 26.27 -3.42
C ASN A 8 -9.41 25.27 -4.43
N THR A 9 -8.18 24.82 -4.20
CA THR A 9 -7.55 23.79 -5.00
C THR A 9 -8.16 22.45 -4.64
N ALA A 10 -8.44 21.62 -5.64
CA ALA A 10 -8.90 20.26 -5.41
C ALA A 10 -7.97 19.53 -4.43
N PRO A 11 -8.49 18.62 -3.59
CA PRO A 11 -7.65 17.78 -2.75
C PRO A 11 -6.61 17.04 -3.60
N ASN A 12 -5.43 16.81 -3.01
CA ASN A 12 -4.44 15.94 -3.63
C ASN A 12 -4.92 14.49 -3.61
N GLU A 13 -4.51 13.72 -4.62
CA GLU A 13 -4.77 12.28 -4.72
C GLU A 13 -3.79 11.46 -3.86
N ASP A 14 -4.20 10.22 -3.53
CA ASP A 14 -3.31 9.25 -2.88
C ASP A 14 -2.18 8.81 -3.81
N THR A 15 -0.99 8.62 -3.27
CA THR A 15 0.16 8.05 -4.00
C THR A 15 0.39 6.60 -3.58
N TRP A 16 0.24 5.68 -4.54
CA TRP A 16 0.44 4.24 -4.36
C TRP A 16 1.76 3.81 -4.99
N ALA A 17 2.78 3.55 -4.17
CA ALA A 17 4.15 3.33 -4.63
C ALA A 17 4.43 1.84 -4.93
N PHE A 18 4.70 1.51 -6.19
CA PHE A 18 5.00 0.13 -6.59
C PHE A 18 6.23 -0.44 -5.88
N LYS A 19 6.07 -1.63 -5.31
CA LYS A 19 7.14 -2.38 -4.64
C LYS A 19 7.14 -3.87 -4.97
N PRO A 20 8.31 -4.42 -5.36
CA PRO A 20 8.51 -5.85 -5.37
C PRO A 20 8.40 -6.43 -3.95
N ILE A 21 7.71 -7.55 -3.82
CA ILE A 21 7.76 -8.36 -2.60
C ILE A 21 9.21 -8.84 -2.42
N GLY A 22 9.73 -8.74 -1.19
CA GLY A 22 11.13 -9.02 -0.88
C GLY A 22 12.10 -7.85 -1.14
N SER A 23 11.60 -6.63 -1.40
CA SER A 23 12.41 -5.40 -1.46
C SER A 23 12.11 -4.48 -0.26
N PRO A 24 12.97 -3.51 0.08
CA PRO A 24 12.68 -2.54 1.14
C PRO A 24 11.41 -1.72 0.87
N PHE A 25 10.79 -1.24 1.94
CA PHE A 25 9.61 -0.36 1.89
C PHE A 25 9.87 0.93 1.09
N PRO A 26 8.82 1.58 0.54
CA PRO A 26 8.94 2.94 0.02
C PRO A 26 9.16 3.93 1.15
N ASP A 27 9.50 5.17 0.80
CA ASP A 27 9.51 6.26 1.75
C ASP A 27 8.08 6.55 2.23
N ASN A 28 7.95 6.88 3.52
CA ASN A 28 6.68 7.27 4.16
C ASN A 28 5.50 6.30 3.94
N PRO A 29 5.65 4.98 4.15
CA PRO A 29 4.55 4.04 4.02
C PRO A 29 3.52 4.29 5.11
N VAL A 30 2.24 4.27 4.74
CA VAL A 30 1.15 4.57 5.67
C VAL A 30 0.92 3.38 6.61
N LYS A 31 1.11 3.60 7.92
CA LYS A 31 0.90 2.60 8.96
C LYS A 31 -0.57 2.43 9.30
N VAL A 32 -0.97 1.21 9.60
CA VAL A 32 -2.26 0.91 10.24
C VAL A 32 -2.23 1.43 11.67
N LEU A 33 -3.25 2.19 12.06
CA LEU A 33 -3.35 2.76 13.40
C LEU A 33 -3.31 1.69 14.48
N GLY A 34 -2.50 1.90 15.52
CA GLY A 34 -2.34 0.96 16.64
C GLY A 34 -1.51 -0.29 16.33
N GLN A 35 -0.98 -0.43 15.11
CA GLN A 35 -0.14 -1.56 14.72
C GLN A 35 1.32 -1.13 14.55
N GLN A 36 2.24 -1.87 15.16
CA GLN A 36 3.67 -1.53 15.13
C GLN A 36 4.32 -1.76 13.75
N ASN A 37 3.92 -2.86 13.09
CA ASN A 37 4.54 -3.40 11.90
C ASN A 37 3.50 -3.79 10.84
N MET A 38 2.53 -2.92 10.58
CA MET A 38 1.48 -3.16 9.58
C MET A 38 1.23 -1.88 8.78
N TYR A 39 1.18 -2.03 7.47
CA TYR A 39 1.08 -0.94 6.51
C TYR A 39 -0.06 -1.21 5.53
N VAL A 40 -0.72 -0.15 5.07
CA VAL A 40 -1.75 -0.25 4.03
C VAL A 40 -1.09 -0.69 2.72
N ALA A 41 -1.67 -1.69 2.06
CA ALA A 41 -1.16 -2.20 0.79
C ALA A 41 -2.30 -2.40 -0.22
N LEU A 42 -1.95 -2.30 -1.49
CA LEU A 42 -2.84 -2.46 -2.63
C LEU A 42 -2.27 -3.48 -3.62
N TRP A 43 -3.14 -4.35 -4.10
CA TRP A 43 -2.82 -5.34 -5.13
C TRP A 43 -3.93 -5.33 -6.20
N TYR A 44 -3.59 -5.72 -7.42
CA TYR A 44 -4.54 -5.84 -8.51
C TYR A 44 -4.65 -7.27 -9.00
N LYS A 45 -5.88 -7.78 -9.06
CA LYS A 45 -6.19 -9.07 -9.69
C LYS A 45 -7.19 -8.86 -10.80
N ASN A 46 -6.78 -9.16 -12.03
CA ASN A 46 -7.60 -8.99 -13.25
C ASN A 46 -8.17 -7.56 -13.38
N GLY A 47 -7.33 -6.55 -13.11
CA GLY A 47 -7.69 -5.14 -13.18
C GLY A 47 -8.53 -4.61 -12.01
N LYS A 48 -8.85 -5.45 -11.02
CA LYS A 48 -9.63 -5.04 -9.83
C LYS A 48 -8.70 -4.79 -8.63
N PRO A 49 -8.83 -3.64 -7.95
CA PRO A 49 -8.06 -3.35 -6.75
C PRO A 49 -8.53 -4.21 -5.57
N VAL A 50 -7.58 -4.70 -4.80
CA VAL A 50 -7.77 -5.47 -3.57
C VAL A 50 -6.86 -4.85 -2.51
N HIS A 51 -7.46 -4.29 -1.47
CA HIS A 51 -6.70 -3.80 -0.32
C HIS A 51 -6.31 -4.98 0.58
N GLY A 52 -5.12 -4.88 1.16
CA GLY A 52 -4.57 -5.82 2.12
C GLY A 52 -3.62 -5.10 3.06
N TYR A 53 -2.66 -5.83 3.60
CA TYR A 53 -1.64 -5.25 4.45
C TYR A 53 -0.25 -5.79 4.12
N ALA A 54 0.75 -4.95 4.34
CA ALA A 54 2.15 -5.30 4.28
C ALA A 54 2.80 -5.23 5.66
N TRP A 55 3.90 -5.96 5.85
CA TRP A 55 4.72 -5.89 7.05
C TRP A 55 6.21 -6.00 6.69
N ASN A 56 7.05 -5.51 7.60
CA ASN A 56 8.49 -5.70 7.52
C ASN A 56 8.87 -7.05 8.11
N ASP A 57 9.54 -7.87 7.29
CA ASP A 57 10.24 -9.06 7.73
C ASP A 57 11.68 -8.97 7.24
N ALA A 58 12.66 -9.00 8.15
CA ALA A 58 14.08 -8.87 7.84
C ALA A 58 14.46 -7.68 6.92
N GLY A 59 13.76 -6.54 7.03
CA GLY A 59 14.03 -5.34 6.25
C GLY A 59 13.34 -5.29 4.89
N VAL A 60 12.55 -6.30 4.53
CA VAL A 60 11.85 -6.38 3.25
C VAL A 60 10.34 -6.46 3.39
N VAL A 61 9.64 -6.04 2.35
CA VAL A 61 8.19 -6.08 2.23
C VAL A 61 7.71 -7.53 2.09
N GLN A 62 6.85 -7.94 3.01
CA GLN A 62 5.94 -9.06 2.88
C GLN A 62 4.50 -8.53 2.86
N ALA A 63 3.55 -9.30 2.33
CA ALA A 63 2.17 -8.86 2.23
C ALA A 63 1.16 -10.02 2.20
N SER A 64 -0.08 -9.70 2.59
CA SER A 64 -1.22 -10.62 2.59
C SER A 64 -2.46 -9.93 2.02
N PHE A 65 -3.15 -10.63 1.11
CA PHE A 65 -4.38 -10.16 0.47
C PHE A 65 -5.45 -11.25 0.46
N PRO A 66 -6.70 -10.91 0.79
CA PRO A 66 -7.82 -11.84 0.65
C PRO A 66 -8.27 -11.90 -0.81
N TYR A 67 -8.32 -13.10 -1.40
CA TYR A 67 -8.88 -13.29 -2.73
C TYR A 67 -9.51 -14.68 -2.89
N GLY A 68 -10.75 -14.73 -3.40
CA GLY A 68 -11.40 -16.00 -3.74
C GLY A 68 -11.57 -16.96 -2.55
N LYS A 69 -11.77 -16.45 -1.32
CA LYS A 69 -11.81 -17.20 -0.05
C LYS A 69 -10.46 -17.81 0.39
N ALA A 70 -9.37 -17.41 -0.23
CA ALA A 70 -8.02 -17.75 0.20
C ALA A 70 -7.28 -16.50 0.69
N GLU A 71 -6.30 -16.74 1.56
CA GLU A 71 -5.24 -15.78 1.85
C GLU A 71 -4.12 -15.98 0.84
N LEU A 72 -3.73 -14.92 0.13
CA LEU A 72 -2.62 -14.95 -0.82
C LEU A 72 -1.44 -14.19 -0.22
N THR A 73 -0.27 -14.84 -0.21
CA THR A 73 0.96 -14.28 0.34
C THR A 73 2.15 -14.54 -0.57
N GLY A 74 3.20 -13.75 -0.40
CA GLY A 74 4.46 -14.00 -1.08
C GLY A 74 4.45 -13.70 -2.59
N LYS A 75 5.63 -13.85 -3.19
CA LYS A 75 5.90 -13.38 -4.56
C LYS A 75 5.11 -14.13 -5.62
N VAL A 76 4.91 -15.44 -5.45
CA VAL A 76 4.29 -16.30 -6.47
C VAL A 76 2.80 -16.01 -6.60
N ASP A 77 2.06 -15.98 -5.50
CA ASP A 77 0.61 -15.81 -5.54
C ASP A 77 0.19 -14.41 -5.96
N LEU A 78 0.99 -13.40 -5.59
CA LEU A 78 0.70 -11.99 -5.81
C LEU A 78 1.29 -11.44 -7.13
N GLY A 79 1.98 -12.27 -7.92
CA GLY A 79 2.66 -11.80 -9.14
C GLY A 79 3.87 -10.88 -8.87
N GLY A 80 4.32 -10.85 -7.61
CA GLY A 80 5.58 -10.28 -7.17
C GLY A 80 5.64 -8.78 -6.96
N MET A 81 4.57 -8.03 -7.26
CA MET A 81 4.49 -6.58 -7.09
C MET A 81 3.20 -6.20 -6.37
N ILE A 82 3.30 -5.25 -5.45
CA ILE A 82 2.18 -4.59 -4.76
C ILE A 82 2.42 -3.08 -4.73
N GLN A 83 1.49 -2.31 -4.19
CA GLN A 83 1.64 -0.88 -3.88
C GLN A 83 1.39 -0.61 -2.40
#